data_AF-A0A7Y9HVI1-F1
#
_entry.id   AF-A0A7Y9HVI1-F1
#
_cell.length_a   1.000
_cell.length_b   1.000
_cell.length_c   1.000
_cell.angle_alpha   90.00
_cell.angle_beta   90.00
_cell.angle_gamma   90.00
#
_symmetry.space_group_name_H-M   'P 1'
#
loop_
_entity.id
_entity.type
_entity.pdbx_description
1 polymer ?
#
loop_
_entity_poly.entity_id
_entity_poly.type
_entity_poly.pdbx_seq_one_letter_code
_entity_poly.pdbx_strand_id
1 'polypeptide(L)'
;MKKENRTKKIDARFTEAEYTIILAMEKELGVRKTDLVRSRLLANAPAVVINAKELIRSLDSIGAELGRSGNNINQLARYGNILNNKKVLSPVVMERFNTLFEQYIANQKILEIALRRIVRAMGH
;
A
#
# COMPACT_ATOMS: atom_id res chain seq x y z
N MET A 1 0.43 39.58 -9.48
CA MET A 1 0.17 38.53 -8.47
C MET A 1 0.68 39.02 -7.12
N LYS A 2 -0.15 39.04 -6.06
CA LYS A 2 0.32 39.38 -4.71
C LYS A 2 1.35 38.34 -4.27
N LYS A 3 2.53 38.80 -3.86
CA LYS A 3 3.60 37.95 -3.30
C LYS A 3 3.09 37.46 -1.95
N GLU A 4 2.73 36.18 -1.86
CA GLU A 4 2.24 35.59 -0.62
C GLU A 4 3.41 35.46 0.37
N ASN A 5 3.32 36.18 1.50
CA ASN A 5 4.34 36.12 2.54
C ASN A 5 4.20 34.81 3.33
N ARG A 6 5.34 34.17 3.61
CA ARG A 6 5.39 32.94 4.40
C ARG A 6 5.15 33.28 5.88
N THR A 7 3.94 33.01 6.38
CA THR A 7 3.51 33.38 7.75
C THR A 7 3.53 32.24 8.77
N LYS A 8 3.76 31.00 8.32
CA LYS A 8 3.79 29.80 9.17
C LYS A 8 5.23 29.31 9.35
N LYS A 9 5.54 28.83 10.57
CA LYS A 9 6.86 28.29 10.92
C LYS A 9 6.76 26.87 11.48
N ILE A 10 7.82 26.09 11.28
CA ILE A 10 8.04 24.77 11.87
C ILE A 10 9.36 24.87 12.64
N ASP A 11 9.35 24.54 13.93
CA ASP A 11 10.55 24.52 14.76
C ASP A 11 11.04 23.07 14.89
N ALA A 12 12.32 22.82 14.57
CA ALA A 12 12.95 21.50 14.67
C ALA A 12 14.29 21.63 15.42
N ARG A 13 14.57 20.68 16.32
CA ARG A 13 15.83 20.61 17.06
C ARG A 13 16.76 19.61 16.36
N PHE A 14 18.03 19.98 16.28
CA PHE A 14 19.08 19.15 15.70
C PHE A 14 20.20 18.97 16.72
N THR A 15 20.83 17.82 16.68
CA THR A 15 22.12 17.60 17.33
C THR A 15 23.23 18.35 16.56
N GLU A 16 24.37 18.57 17.21
CA GLU A 16 25.53 19.22 16.57
C GLU A 16 26.00 18.49 15.31
N ALA A 17 25.98 17.15 15.34
CA ALA A 17 26.36 16.33 14.19
C ALA A 17 25.42 16.54 13.00
N GLU A 18 24.11 16.53 13.23
CA GLU A 18 23.10 16.78 12.20
C GLU A 18 23.21 18.20 11.64
N TYR A 19 23.44 19.19 12.51
CA TYR A 19 23.57 20.58 12.09
C TYR A 19 24.82 20.83 11.25
N THR A 20 25.93 20.17 11.58
CA THR A 20 27.19 20.24 10.81
C THR A 20 27.00 19.74 9.38
N ILE A 21 26.24 18.66 9.19
CA ILE A 21 25.90 18.13 7.86
C ILE A 21 25.11 19.17 7.06
N ILE A 22 24.13 19.83 7.69
CA ILE A 22 23.32 20.88 7.04
C ILE A 22 24.18 22.06 6.61
N LEU A 23 25.14 22.49 7.43
CA LEU A 23 26.07 23.59 7.11
C LEU A 23 27.00 23.23 5.95
N ALA A 24 27.49 22.00 5.89
CA ALA A 24 28.30 21.52 4.77
C ALA A 24 27.50 21.58 3.46
N MET A 25 26.24 21.12 3.48
CA MET A 25 25.34 21.19 2.33
C MET A 25 25.02 22.64 1.91
N GLU A 26 24.80 23.55 2.85
CA GLU A 26 24.58 24.99 2.58
C GLU A 26 25.78 25.61 1.85
N LYS A 27 27.00 25.27 2.29
CA LYS A 27 28.24 25.75 1.67
C LYS A 27 28.46 25.19 0.27
N GLU A 28 28.20 23.89 0.08
CA GLU A 28 28.43 23.20 -1.20
C GLU A 28 27.41 23.59 -2.27
N LEU A 29 26.14 23.72 -1.89
CA LEU A 29 25.04 24.00 -2.82
C LEU A 29 24.75 25.49 -3.00
N GLY A 30 25.34 26.37 -2.18
CA GLY A 30 25.10 27.81 -2.22
C GLY A 30 23.67 28.22 -1.89
N VAL A 31 22.89 27.34 -1.25
CA VAL A 31 21.49 27.58 -0.88
C VAL A 31 21.34 27.70 0.62
N ARG A 32 20.44 28.58 1.08
CA ARG A 32 20.15 28.74 2.51
C ARG A 32 19.65 27.43 3.12
N LYS A 33 20.13 27.08 4.31
CA LYS A 33 19.67 25.90 5.07
C LYS A 33 18.14 25.78 5.19
N THR A 34 17.44 26.90 5.37
CA THR A 34 15.97 26.92 5.46
C THR A 34 15.30 26.54 4.13
N ASP A 35 15.88 26.97 3.00
CA ASP A 35 15.37 26.61 1.69
C ASP A 35 15.77 25.17 1.31
N LEU A 36 16.90 24.66 1.80
CA LEU A 36 17.31 23.26 1.70
C LEU A 36 16.34 22.32 2.44
N VAL A 37 16.03 22.62 3.70
CA VAL A 37 15.07 21.85 4.50
C VAL A 37 13.68 21.89 3.86
N ARG A 38 13.27 23.08 3.39
CA ARG A 38 11.95 23.27 2.77
C ARG A 38 11.85 22.58 1.41
N SER A 39 12.88 22.67 0.57
CA SER A 39 12.87 22.03 -0.75
C SER A 39 12.85 20.51 -0.61
N ARG A 40 13.63 19.93 0.30
CA ARG A 40 13.57 18.48 0.59
C ARG A 40 12.23 18.05 1.16
N LEU A 41 11.68 18.81 2.12
CA LEU A 41 10.38 18.48 2.71
C LEU A 41 9.26 18.53 1.66
N LEU A 42 9.28 19.53 0.77
CA LEU A 42 8.23 19.74 -0.23
C LEU A 42 8.45 18.96 -1.54
N ALA A 43 9.67 18.52 -1.84
CA ALA A 43 9.99 17.82 -3.10
C ALA A 43 9.18 16.51 -3.27
N ASN A 44 8.92 15.79 -2.17
CA ASN A 44 8.21 14.51 -2.20
C ASN A 44 6.87 14.51 -1.43
N ALA A 45 6.54 15.57 -0.67
CA ALA A 45 5.34 15.60 0.16
C ALA A 45 4.02 15.35 -0.60
N PRO A 46 3.79 15.91 -1.81
CA PRO A 46 2.57 15.63 -2.55
C PRO A 46 2.51 14.17 -3.05
N ALA A 47 3.63 13.64 -3.52
CA ALA A 47 3.70 12.28 -4.07
C ALA A 47 3.52 11.20 -2.99
N VAL A 48 4.08 11.40 -1.80
CA VAL A 48 3.97 10.45 -0.68
C VAL A 48 2.54 10.36 -0.15
N VAL A 49 1.85 11.50 0.01
CA VAL A 49 0.48 11.54 0.53
C VAL A 49 -0.54 11.01 -0.49
N ILE A 50 -0.36 11.31 -1.79
CA ILE A 50 -1.21 10.78 -2.86
C ILE A 50 -1.07 9.26 -2.97
N ASN A 51 0.17 8.75 -2.94
CA ASN A 51 0.45 7.31 -3.04
C ASN A 51 -0.15 6.53 -1.86
N ALA A 52 -0.02 7.01 -0.62
CA ALA A 52 -0.60 6.35 0.55
C ALA A 52 -2.13 6.21 0.47
N LYS A 53 -2.84 7.23 -0.03
CA LYS A 53 -4.31 7.22 -0.15
C LYS A 53 -4.80 6.28 -1.25
N GLU A 54 -4.17 6.30 -2.43
CA GLU A 54 -4.49 5.37 -3.52
C GLU A 54 -4.16 3.93 -3.16
N LEU A 55 -3.09 3.74 -2.39
CA LEU A 55 -2.70 2.45 -1.88
C LEU A 55 -3.74 1.87 -0.92
N ILE A 56 -4.19 2.64 0.07
CA ILE A 56 -5.22 2.19 1.03
C ILE A 56 -6.50 1.81 0.27
N ARG A 57 -6.94 2.61 -0.70
CA ARG A 57 -8.10 2.26 -1.55
C ARG A 57 -7.90 0.97 -2.33
N SER A 58 -6.69 0.74 -2.86
CA SER A 58 -6.37 -0.48 -3.59
C SER A 58 -6.40 -1.70 -2.66
N LEU A 59 -5.89 -1.57 -1.44
CA LEU A 59 -5.96 -2.61 -0.41
C LEU A 59 -7.41 -2.92 0.00
N ASP A 60 -8.23 -1.90 0.21
CA ASP A 60 -9.65 -2.07 0.56
C ASP A 60 -10.41 -2.84 -0.54
N SER A 61 -10.17 -2.49 -1.82
CA SER A 61 -10.78 -3.19 -2.97
C SER A 61 -10.37 -4.66 -3.03
N ILE A 62 -9.07 -4.95 -2.84
CA ILE A 62 -8.57 -6.33 -2.84
C ILE A 62 -9.12 -7.11 -1.64
N GLY A 63 -9.19 -6.49 -0.46
CA GLY A 63 -9.78 -7.09 0.74
C GLY A 63 -11.26 -7.46 0.53
N ALA A 64 -12.03 -6.58 -0.13
CA ALA A 64 -13.42 -6.85 -0.46
C ALA A 64 -13.60 -8.02 -1.44
N GLU A 65 -12.72 -8.15 -2.43
CA GLU A 65 -12.70 -9.30 -3.34
C GLU A 65 -12.34 -10.60 -2.64
N LEU A 66 -11.34 -10.59 -1.76
CA LEU A 66 -10.97 -11.75 -0.96
C LEU A 66 -12.09 -12.18 -0.01
N GLY A 67 -12.80 -11.24 0.60
CA GLY A 67 -13.97 -11.54 1.42
C GLY A 67 -15.08 -12.23 0.62
N ARG A 68 -15.33 -11.77 -0.62
CA ARG A 68 -16.29 -12.41 -1.53
C ARG A 68 -15.84 -13.81 -1.97
N SER A 69 -14.57 -13.97 -2.35
CA SER A 69 -14.00 -15.27 -2.71
C SER A 69 -14.04 -16.26 -1.54
N GLY A 70 -13.69 -15.82 -0.33
CA GLY A 70 -13.75 -16.64 0.89
C GLY A 70 -15.16 -17.11 1.22
N ASN A 71 -16.16 -16.24 1.07
CA ASN A 71 -17.56 -16.61 1.23
C ASN A 71 -17.99 -17.69 0.23
N ASN A 72 -17.58 -17.57 -1.03
CA ASN A 72 -17.89 -18.56 -2.07
C ASN A 72 -17.24 -19.93 -1.78
N ILE A 73 -15.98 -19.94 -1.34
CA ILE A 73 -15.28 -21.17 -0.93
C ILE A 73 -16.01 -21.83 0.24
N ASN A 74 -16.43 -21.05 1.24
CA ASN A 74 -17.13 -21.59 2.41
C ASN A 74 -18.50 -22.19 2.03
N GLN A 75 -19.20 -21.57 1.09
CA GLN A 75 -20.45 -22.14 0.53
C GLN A 75 -20.20 -23.45 -0.20
N LEU A 76 -19.14 -23.54 -1.01
CA LEU A 76 -18.76 -24.78 -1.68
C LEU A 76 -18.37 -25.87 -0.71
N ALA A 77 -17.62 -25.57 0.35
CA ALA A 77 -17.24 -26.53 1.37
C ALA A 77 -18.49 -27.10 2.07
N ARG A 78 -19.47 -26.25 2.39
CA ARG A 78 -20.78 -26.69 2.93
C ARG A 78 -21.52 -27.59 1.94
N TYR A 79 -21.55 -27.23 0.65
CA TYR A 79 -22.22 -28.02 -0.38
C TYR A 79 -21.54 -29.38 -0.61
N GLY A 80 -20.20 -29.41 -0.63
CA GLY A 80 -19.40 -30.63 -0.69
C GLY A 80 -19.66 -31.55 0.50
N ASN A 81 -19.74 -31.01 1.71
CA ASN A 81 -20.08 -31.79 2.91
C ASN A 81 -21.49 -32.40 2.82
N ILE A 82 -22.49 -31.65 2.32
CA ILE A 82 -23.86 -32.15 2.12
C ILE A 82 -23.88 -33.32 1.11
N LEU A 83 -23.13 -33.20 0.01
CA LEU A 83 -23.07 -34.23 -1.03
C LEU A 83 -22.27 -35.47 -0.62
N ASN A 84 -21.19 -35.29 0.13
CA ASN A 84 -20.43 -36.38 0.75
C ASN A 84 -21.30 -37.19 1.71
N ASN A 85 -22.09 -36.51 2.56
CA ASN A 85 -23.05 -37.17 3.44
C ASN A 85 -24.15 -37.93 2.68
N LYS A 86 -24.44 -37.55 1.44
CA LYS A 86 -25.37 -38.24 0.53
C LYS A 86 -24.70 -39.33 -0.32
N LYS A 87 -23.39 -39.57 -0.18
CA LYS A 87 -22.58 -40.51 -0.99
C LYS A 87 -22.65 -40.26 -2.51
N VAL A 88 -22.94 -39.04 -2.93
CA VAL A 88 -22.99 -38.65 -4.35
C VAL A 88 -21.91 -37.60 -4.59
N LEU A 89 -20.74 -38.03 -5.09
CA LEU A 89 -19.72 -37.10 -5.57
C LEU A 89 -20.08 -36.69 -7.00
N SER A 90 -20.64 -35.50 -7.18
CA SER A 90 -20.96 -35.00 -8.53
C SER A 90 -19.71 -34.38 -9.17
N PRO A 91 -19.24 -34.89 -10.32
CA PRO A 91 -18.09 -34.33 -11.04
C PRO A 91 -18.23 -32.83 -11.34
N VAL A 92 -19.46 -32.36 -11.58
CA VAL A 92 -19.81 -30.96 -11.81
C VAL A 92 -19.45 -30.07 -10.60
N VAL A 93 -19.53 -30.61 -9.39
CA VAL A 93 -19.22 -29.86 -8.15
C VAL A 93 -17.71 -29.75 -7.96
N MET A 94 -16.96 -30.80 -8.29
CA MET A 94 -15.49 -30.78 -8.26
C MET A 94 -14.93 -29.80 -9.30
N GLU A 95 -15.51 -29.77 -10.50
CA GLU A 95 -15.13 -28.84 -11.55
C GLU A 95 -15.38 -27.38 -11.12
N ARG A 96 -16.57 -27.09 -10.56
CA ARG A 96 -16.90 -25.76 -10.04
C ARG A 96 -15.99 -25.33 -8.88
N PHE A 97 -15.63 -26.28 -8.01
CA PHE A 97 -14.69 -26.03 -6.91
C PHE A 97 -13.31 -25.64 -7.45
N ASN A 98 -12.77 -26.41 -8.40
CA ASN A 98 -11.46 -26.13 -8.99
C ASN A 98 -11.41 -24.75 -9.65
N THR A 99 -12.44 -24.35 -10.42
CA THR A 99 -12.51 -23.02 -11.02
C THR A 99 -12.48 -21.90 -9.97
N LEU A 100 -13.24 -22.06 -8.88
CA LEU A 100 -13.27 -21.05 -7.81
C LEU A 100 -11.96 -21.02 -7.01
N PHE A 101 -11.29 -22.16 -6.87
CA PHE A 101 -9.99 -22.26 -6.22
C PHE A 101 -8.88 -21.62 -7.05
N GLU A 102 -8.89 -21.80 -8.38
CA GLU A 102 -7.99 -21.10 -9.30
C GLU A 102 -8.15 -19.58 -9.23
N GLN A 103 -9.38 -19.09 -9.18
CA GLN A 103 -9.67 -17.65 -9.00
C GLN A 103 -9.14 -17.13 -7.67
N TYR A 104 -9.27 -17.91 -6.59
CA TYR A 104 -8.72 -17.55 -5.29
C TYR A 104 -7.19 -17.47 -5.31
N ILE A 105 -6.50 -18.46 -5.90
CA ILE A 105 -5.03 -18.45 -6.04
C ILE A 105 -4.57 -17.23 -6.85
N ALA A 106 -5.27 -16.90 -7.93
CA ALA A 106 -4.96 -15.72 -8.74
C ALA A 106 -5.08 -14.42 -7.92
N ASN A 107 -6.18 -14.25 -7.18
CA ASN A 107 -6.40 -13.08 -6.33
C ASN A 107 -5.36 -12.98 -5.20
N GLN A 108 -4.99 -14.12 -4.59
CA GLN A 108 -3.95 -14.17 -3.57
C GLN A 108 -2.58 -13.70 -4.12
N LYS A 109 -2.24 -14.11 -5.35
CA LYS A 109 -0.99 -13.70 -6.01
C LYS A 109 -0.95 -12.20 -6.32
N ILE A 110 -2.09 -11.61 -6.71
CA ILE A 110 -2.23 -10.17 -6.91
C ILE A 110 -2.02 -9.41 -5.58
N LEU A 111 -2.63 -9.89 -4.49
CA LEU A 111 -2.41 -9.32 -3.15
C LEU A 111 -0.92 -9.36 -2.76
N GLU A 112 -0.24 -10.48 -2.97
CA GLU A 112 1.18 -10.62 -2.64
C GLU A 112 2.06 -9.62 -3.41
N ILE A 113 1.77 -9.41 -4.70
CA ILE A 113 2.47 -8.40 -5.53
C ILE A 113 2.20 -6.99 -5.00
N ALA A 114 0.96 -6.68 -4.62
CA ALA A 114 0.59 -5.39 -4.05
C ALA A 114 1.35 -5.14 -2.74
N LEU A 115 1.37 -6.11 -1.82
CA LEU A 115 2.12 -6.01 -0.56
C LEU A 115 3.62 -5.81 -0.79
N ARG A 116 4.24 -6.51 -1.75
CA ARG A 116 5.65 -6.30 -2.11
C ARG A 116 5.93 -4.91 -2.68
N ARG A 117 4.96 -4.26 -3.34
CA ARG A 117 5.10 -2.87 -3.79
C ARG A 117 5.09 -1.91 -2.59
N ILE A 118 4.26 -2.17 -1.58
CA ILE A 118 4.20 -1.38 -0.34
C ILE A 118 5.53 -1.44 0.42
N VAL A 119 6.06 -2.63 0.65
CA VAL A 119 7.33 -2.82 1.36
C VAL A 119 8.47 -2.07 0.65
N ARG A 120 8.49 -2.08 -0.69
CA ARG A 120 9.46 -1.31 -1.48
C ARG A 120 9.24 0.21 -1.39
N ALA A 121 8.01 0.67 -1.36
CA ALA A 121 7.68 2.10 -1.26
C ALA A 121 7.92 2.68 0.15
N MET A 122 7.91 1.83 1.19
CA MET A 122 8.19 2.23 2.58
C MET A 122 9.67 2.06 2.98
N GLY A 123 10.43 1.26 2.25
CA GLY A 123 11.86 0.99 2.51
C GLY A 123 12.84 2.00 1.91
N HIS A 124 12.35 3.11 1.35
CA HIS A 124 13.14 4.19 0.75
C HIS A 124 12.69 5.56 1.26
#